data_AF-A0A6P8HPC2-F1
#
_entry.id   AF-A0A6P8HPC2-F1
#
_cell.length_a   1.000
_cell.length_b   1.000
_cell.length_c   1.000
_cell.angle_alpha   90.00
_cell.angle_beta   90.00
_cell.angle_gamma   90.00
#
_symmetry.space_group_name_H-M   'P 1'
#
loop_
_entity.id
_entity.type
_entity.pdbx_description
1 polymer ?
#
loop_
_entity_poly.entity_id
_entity_poly.type
_entity_poly.pdbx_seq_one_letter_code
_entity_poly.pdbx_strand_id
1 'polypeptide(L)'
;MAVFYTFYLLYLLIATLIGLGCTSIRYKKSNYSVNCPLNDVIVSVFADPPYSRNNSTDGVMSDFIRLGIKLCFKSKSCTKTKDIQWKWVQSVDELESLIKNEQTNIAFPVPPSLSSRRTRFSVKARVEYFPILLSPGPALIVNNQACQRISKLLLVKSILSVWPILLLTLLLAGISGVLIWALEYHNKQRHFSKPFVKGSYDGFWWAVVSMTTVGYGDQIPRSIFGRLFGIAWILTGVTLIAVFTASITSAITVVSVKGSCNEMQGQRIAVINNSETEVTARHHGAVVKAYDDIMAMFSDLKSEQVDGILMDRLKGYYYLNIIDDDMLRVSRALQSLMPYSVAVVTGNMTDIITKNSCFMDLLANPRGKINRMMKRYIVPVKPMTSNEDTIGLFSSGSGALTNTILTITSLLVILLLCGCAWDRLYKTNNCFSSTGVPRQMLTNTNDIAMVNQSSVDQLAQIQSALNSLNEQILEVKVMVGGKAQEKEP
;
A
#
# COMPACT_ATOMS: atom_id res chain seq x y z
N MET A 1 -69.73 32.19 27.18
CA MET A 1 -68.30 32.57 27.17
C MET A 1 -68.03 34.06 27.43
N ALA A 2 -68.99 34.87 27.92
CA ALA A 2 -68.74 36.28 28.31
C ALA A 2 -68.67 36.50 29.84
N VAL A 3 -69.10 35.53 30.65
CA VAL A 3 -69.15 35.67 32.13
C VAL A 3 -67.85 35.23 32.82
N PHE A 4 -67.02 34.41 32.16
CA PHE A 4 -65.72 33.98 32.71
C PHE A 4 -64.60 35.02 32.52
N TYR A 5 -64.69 35.87 31.49
CA TYR A 5 -63.68 36.89 31.20
C TYR A 5 -63.75 38.09 32.17
N THR A 6 -64.95 38.41 32.66
CA THR A 6 -65.16 39.52 33.61
C THR A 6 -64.65 39.21 35.01
N PHE A 7 -64.70 37.94 35.46
CA PHE A 7 -64.12 37.52 36.73
C PHE A 7 -62.59 37.50 36.73
N TYR A 8 -61.96 37.18 35.59
CA TYR A 8 -60.49 37.13 35.47
C TYR A 8 -59.86 38.54 35.49
N LEU A 9 -60.53 39.52 34.87
CA LEU A 9 -60.09 40.92 34.87
C LEU A 9 -60.27 41.60 36.25
N LEU A 10 -61.31 41.24 37.01
CA LEU A 10 -61.52 41.76 38.36
C LEU A 10 -60.46 41.21 39.34
N TYR A 11 -60.05 39.94 39.18
CA TYR A 11 -59.01 39.32 40.02
C TYR A 11 -57.61 39.91 39.77
N LEU A 12 -57.28 40.24 38.52
CA LEU A 12 -56.02 40.89 38.15
C LEU A 12 -55.92 42.33 38.70
N LEU A 13 -57.02 43.08 38.73
CA LEU A 13 -57.08 44.44 39.30
C LEU A 13 -56.90 44.45 40.82
N ILE A 14 -57.49 43.47 41.53
CA ILE A 14 -57.35 43.33 42.99
C ILE A 14 -55.92 42.91 43.38
N ALA A 15 -55.27 42.04 42.58
CA ALA A 15 -53.89 41.62 42.80
C ALA A 15 -52.86 42.75 42.60
N THR A 16 -53.18 43.78 41.81
CA THR A 16 -52.31 44.96 41.64
C THR A 16 -52.55 46.05 42.69
N LEU A 17 -53.72 46.09 43.34
CA LEU A 17 -54.08 47.10 44.34
C LEU A 17 -53.68 46.71 45.78
N ILE A 18 -53.62 45.41 46.08
CA ILE A 18 -53.17 44.92 47.38
C ILE A 18 -51.68 44.59 47.26
N GLY A 19 -50.85 45.62 47.40
CA GLY A 19 -49.40 45.51 47.48
C GLY A 19 -48.95 44.64 48.67
N LEU A 20 -48.98 43.32 48.49
CA LEU A 20 -48.31 42.37 49.36
C LEU A 20 -46.85 42.29 48.92
N GLY A 21 -46.07 43.20 49.49
CA GLY A 21 -44.62 43.16 49.41
C GLY A 21 -44.11 41.79 49.85
N CYS A 22 -43.61 41.02 48.90
CA CYS A 22 -42.73 39.90 49.19
C CYS A 22 -41.52 40.46 49.94
N THR A 23 -41.44 40.17 51.23
CA THR A 23 -40.25 40.33 52.05
C THR A 23 -39.15 39.46 51.45
N SER A 24 -38.35 40.09 50.59
CA SER A 24 -37.03 39.58 50.22
C SER A 24 -36.23 39.43 51.52
N ILE A 25 -36.09 38.19 51.97
CA ILE A 25 -35.07 37.82 52.95
C ILE A 25 -33.74 38.21 52.29
N ARG A 26 -33.20 39.37 52.68
CA ARG A 26 -31.80 39.71 52.43
C ARG A 26 -30.97 38.65 53.14
N TYR A 27 -30.58 37.62 52.40
CA TYR A 27 -29.36 36.90 52.74
C TYR A 27 -28.25 37.95 52.76
N LYS A 28 -27.78 38.27 53.97
CA LYS A 28 -26.56 39.04 54.18
C LYS A 28 -25.47 38.23 53.47
N LYS A 29 -25.13 38.62 52.25
CA LYS A 29 -23.99 38.08 51.52
C LYS A 29 -22.79 38.46 52.36
N SER A 30 -22.37 37.55 53.23
CA SER A 30 -21.10 37.65 53.92
C SER A 30 -20.05 37.75 52.83
N ASN A 31 -19.53 38.96 52.63
CA ASN A 31 -18.31 39.20 51.89
C ASN A 31 -17.17 38.61 52.72
N TYR A 32 -17.11 37.29 52.78
CA TYR A 32 -15.88 36.59 53.06
C TYR A 32 -15.19 36.45 51.71
N SER A 33 -14.24 37.33 51.43
CA SER A 33 -13.21 37.06 50.43
C SER A 33 -12.37 35.89 50.96
N VAL A 34 -12.88 34.66 50.79
CA VAL A 34 -12.09 33.45 51.02
C VAL A 34 -11.01 33.48 49.95
N ASN A 35 -9.77 33.75 50.36
CA ASN A 35 -8.62 33.64 49.47
C ASN A 35 -8.62 32.26 48.80
N CYS A 36 -8.31 32.23 47.49
CA CYS A 36 -8.21 30.97 46.78
C CYS A 36 -7.12 30.11 47.43
N PRO A 37 -7.42 28.88 47.89
CA PRO A 37 -6.43 28.02 48.53
C PRO A 37 -5.38 27.46 47.55
N LEU A 38 -5.42 27.87 46.28
CA LEU A 38 -4.46 27.44 45.26
C LEU A 38 -3.33 28.46 45.03
N ASN A 39 -3.34 29.62 45.70
CA ASN A 39 -2.36 30.71 45.47
C ASN A 39 -0.88 30.28 45.57
N ASP A 40 -0.59 29.29 46.42
CA ASP A 40 0.77 28.78 46.64
C ASP A 40 1.07 27.48 45.87
N VAL A 41 0.15 27.05 44.99
CA VAL A 41 0.32 25.84 44.19
C VAL A 41 1.17 26.14 42.96
N ILE A 42 2.29 25.44 42.86
CA ILE A 42 3.19 25.46 41.71
C ILE A 42 2.82 24.32 40.77
N VAL A 43 2.46 24.69 39.54
CA VAL A 43 2.13 23.77 38.45
C VAL A 43 3.21 23.89 37.38
N SER A 44 4.03 22.86 37.25
CA SER A 44 5.05 22.77 36.21
C SER A 44 4.47 22.15 34.93
N VAL A 45 4.58 22.87 33.82
CA VAL A 45 4.09 22.45 32.52
C VAL A 45 5.27 22.25 31.58
N PHE A 46 5.53 20.99 31.22
CA PHE A 46 6.49 20.65 30.18
C PHE A 46 5.90 20.96 28.80
N ALA A 47 6.63 21.64 27.93
CA ALA A 47 6.16 21.99 26.59
C ALA A 47 6.28 20.78 25.66
N ASP A 48 5.18 20.04 25.48
CA ASP A 48 5.15 18.85 24.62
C ASP A 48 3.87 18.76 23.77
N PRO A 49 3.82 19.44 22.61
CA PRO A 49 2.64 19.41 21.76
C PRO A 49 2.34 17.99 21.23
N PRO A 50 1.06 17.58 21.10
CA PRO A 50 -0.17 18.35 21.34
C PRO A 50 -0.69 18.31 22.78
N TYR A 51 0.04 17.71 23.72
CA TYR A 51 -0.40 17.53 25.11
C TYR A 51 -0.41 18.85 25.88
N SER A 52 0.62 19.66 25.66
CA SER A 52 0.82 21.00 26.23
C SER A 52 1.61 21.86 25.25
N ARG A 53 1.20 23.10 25.04
CA ARG A 53 1.90 24.03 24.16
C ARG A 53 2.91 24.89 24.92
N ASN A 54 3.90 25.38 24.21
CA ASN A 54 4.91 26.27 24.76
C ASN A 54 4.27 27.60 25.20
N ASN A 55 4.64 28.10 26.39
CA ASN A 55 4.21 29.37 26.97
C ASN A 55 2.68 29.60 26.98
N SER A 56 1.88 28.54 26.91
CA SER A 56 0.42 28.61 26.92
C SER A 56 -0.18 27.42 27.65
N THR A 57 -1.27 27.65 28.40
CA THR A 57 -2.07 26.60 29.03
C THR A 57 -2.96 25.85 28.03
N ASP A 58 -2.61 25.87 26.75
CA ASP A 58 -3.31 25.17 25.69
C ASP A 58 -2.71 23.78 25.48
N GLY A 59 -3.51 22.85 24.98
CA GLY A 59 -3.14 21.44 24.82
C GLY A 59 -4.11 20.51 25.53
N VAL A 60 -4.09 19.23 25.14
CA VAL A 60 -5.07 18.24 25.63
C VAL A 60 -5.00 18.09 27.15
N MET A 61 -3.79 18.01 27.72
CA MET A 61 -3.60 17.82 29.16
C MET A 61 -3.74 19.14 29.92
N SER A 62 -3.29 20.25 29.33
CA SER A 62 -3.48 21.59 29.91
C SER A 62 -4.98 21.93 30.06
N ASP A 63 -5.79 21.68 29.03
CA ASP A 63 -7.24 21.86 29.06
C ASP A 63 -7.91 20.96 30.11
N PHE A 64 -7.43 19.72 30.25
CA PHE A 64 -7.95 18.76 31.21
C PHE A 64 -7.71 19.22 32.66
N ILE A 65 -6.49 19.65 32.98
CA ILE A 65 -6.14 20.15 34.32
C ILE A 65 -6.89 21.44 34.61
N ARG A 66 -6.99 22.36 33.64
CA ARG A 66 -7.77 23.60 33.79
C ARG A 66 -9.25 23.33 34.03
N LEU A 67 -9.82 22.32 33.36
CA LEU A 67 -11.19 21.88 33.61
C LEU A 67 -11.33 21.34 35.04
N GLY A 68 -10.39 20.52 35.50
CA GLY A 68 -10.40 19.96 36.85
C GLY A 68 -10.35 21.02 37.94
N ILE A 69 -9.45 22.00 37.79
CA ILE A 69 -9.35 23.15 38.70
C ILE A 69 -10.68 23.92 38.71
N LYS A 70 -11.23 24.24 37.54
CA LYS A 70 -12.48 25.01 37.42
C LYS A 70 -13.70 24.28 38.01
N LEU A 71 -13.78 22.96 37.85
CA LEU A 71 -14.91 22.15 38.34
C LEU A 71 -14.81 21.91 39.84
N CYS A 72 -13.65 21.48 40.33
CA CYS A 72 -13.50 21.01 41.71
C CYS A 72 -13.19 22.11 42.73
N PHE A 73 -12.82 23.32 42.28
CA PHE A 73 -12.51 24.46 43.16
C PHE A 73 -13.45 25.66 42.96
N LYS A 74 -14.57 25.47 42.23
CA LYS A 74 -15.58 26.50 41.91
C LYS A 74 -16.15 27.23 43.14
N SER A 75 -16.23 26.55 44.29
CA SER A 75 -16.85 27.06 45.52
C SER A 75 -16.02 28.13 46.26
N LYS A 76 -14.74 28.34 45.92
CA LYS A 76 -13.79 29.13 46.74
C LYS A 76 -13.25 30.40 46.05
N SER A 77 -14.04 31.04 45.17
CA SER A 77 -13.62 32.24 44.42
C SER A 77 -12.39 32.10 43.50
N CYS A 78 -11.84 30.89 43.31
CA CYS A 78 -10.75 30.53 42.37
C CYS A 78 -11.18 30.59 40.90
N THR A 79 -11.80 31.70 40.49
CA THR A 79 -12.38 31.88 39.16
C THR A 79 -11.36 32.39 38.14
N LYS A 80 -10.20 32.86 38.60
CA LYS A 80 -9.11 33.36 37.75
C LYS A 80 -7.92 32.39 37.81
N THR A 81 -7.35 32.08 36.65
CA THR A 81 -6.11 31.30 36.51
C THR A 81 -4.87 32.01 37.07
N LYS A 82 -5.02 33.22 37.61
CA LYS A 82 -3.96 34.02 38.25
C LYS A 82 -3.62 33.54 39.67
N ASP A 83 -4.47 32.69 40.24
CA ASP A 83 -4.32 32.16 41.60
C ASP A 83 -3.44 30.89 41.62
N ILE A 84 -2.67 30.61 40.56
CA ILE A 84 -1.79 29.43 40.43
C ILE A 84 -0.46 29.88 39.82
N GLN A 85 0.65 29.38 40.36
CA GLN A 85 1.98 29.64 39.83
C GLN A 85 2.31 28.64 38.72
N TRP A 86 2.27 29.09 37.47
CA TRP A 86 2.62 28.28 36.31
C TRP A 86 4.12 28.38 36.03
N LYS A 87 4.81 27.24 36.02
CA LYS A 87 6.24 27.13 35.66
C LYS A 87 6.38 26.38 34.35
N TRP A 88 6.88 27.04 33.32
CA TRP A 88 7.07 26.43 32.00
C TRP A 88 8.44 25.75 31.91
N VAL A 89 8.45 24.53 31.40
CA VAL A 89 9.63 23.67 31.36
C VAL A 89 9.86 23.21 29.91
N GLN A 90 11.10 23.30 29.42
CA GLN A 90 11.43 22.94 28.02
C GLN A 90 12.12 21.58 27.90
N SER A 91 12.68 21.04 28.99
CA SER A 91 13.39 19.76 29.00
C SER A 91 12.77 18.78 29.99
N VAL A 92 12.77 17.50 29.61
CA VAL A 92 12.34 16.41 30.50
C VAL A 92 13.23 16.32 31.73
N ASP A 93 14.53 16.59 31.60
CA ASP A 93 15.48 16.55 32.73
C ASP A 93 15.21 17.68 33.73
N GLU A 94 14.82 18.86 33.23
CA GLU A 94 14.39 19.97 34.09
C GLU A 94 13.10 19.58 34.83
N LEU A 95 12.10 19.01 34.14
CA LEU A 95 10.86 18.53 34.78
C LEU A 95 11.15 17.49 35.86
N GLU A 96 12.06 16.54 35.57
CA GLU A 96 12.52 15.52 36.50
C GLU A 96 13.16 16.15 37.75
N SER A 97 14.02 17.15 37.57
CA SER A 97 14.67 17.86 38.69
C SER A 97 13.66 18.58 39.60
N LEU A 98 12.61 19.18 39.03
CA LEU A 98 11.56 19.87 39.79
C LEU A 98 10.72 18.90 40.61
N ILE A 99 10.41 17.74 40.04
CA ILE A 99 9.69 16.66 40.73
C ILE A 99 10.55 16.10 41.87
N LYS A 100 11.84 15.81 41.62
CA LYS A 100 12.76 15.25 42.62
C LYS A 100 13.01 16.18 43.80
N ASN A 101 13.18 17.47 43.52
CA ASN A 101 13.51 18.47 44.53
C ASN A 101 12.27 19.04 45.24
N GLU A 102 11.08 18.47 45.00
CA GLU A 102 9.80 18.93 45.55
C GLU A 102 9.50 20.42 45.27
N GLN A 103 10.01 20.95 44.16
CA GLN A 103 9.85 22.37 43.76
C GLN A 103 8.57 22.61 42.95
N THR A 104 7.74 21.58 42.78
CA THR A 104 6.46 21.64 42.05
C THR A 104 5.44 20.78 42.76
N ASN A 105 4.17 21.18 42.78
CA ASN A 105 3.10 20.39 43.38
C ASN A 105 2.42 19.50 42.36
N ILE A 106 2.20 20.02 41.15
CA ILE A 106 1.67 19.28 40.01
C ILE A 106 2.64 19.43 38.85
N ALA A 107 2.95 18.35 38.14
CA ALA A 107 3.77 18.39 36.93
C ALA A 107 3.11 17.59 35.79
N PHE A 108 3.02 18.17 34.60
CA PHE A 108 2.47 17.50 33.41
C PHE A 108 2.95 18.15 32.10
N PRO A 109 2.84 17.46 30.95
CA PRO A 109 2.70 16.02 30.81
C PRO A 109 3.98 15.32 31.28
N VAL A 110 3.83 14.26 32.05
CA VAL A 110 4.94 13.36 32.40
C VAL A 110 5.01 12.30 31.31
N PRO A 111 6.07 12.26 30.49
CA PRO A 111 6.22 11.25 29.46
C PRO A 111 6.41 9.85 30.07
N PRO A 112 6.10 8.79 29.31
CA PRO A 112 6.20 7.42 29.80
C PRO A 112 7.66 7.02 30.09
N SER A 113 8.65 7.63 29.41
CA SER A 113 10.08 7.46 29.70
C SER A 113 10.49 7.94 31.10
N LEU A 114 9.75 8.88 31.69
CA LEU A 114 9.99 9.39 33.05
C LEU A 114 9.17 8.62 34.09
N SER A 115 7.89 8.34 33.80
CA SER A 115 7.02 7.61 34.74
C SER A 115 7.36 6.13 34.92
N SER A 116 7.93 5.49 33.89
CA SER A 116 8.41 4.09 33.95
C SER A 116 9.66 3.91 34.81
N ARG A 117 10.45 4.96 35.05
CA ARG A 117 11.63 4.92 35.95
C ARG A 117 11.25 4.84 37.45
N ARG A 118 9.96 4.69 37.78
CA ARG A 118 9.34 4.59 39.12
C ARG A 118 10.16 3.82 40.16
N THR A 119 10.84 2.74 39.79
CA THR A 119 11.54 1.85 40.73
C THR A 119 12.80 2.45 41.38
N ARG A 120 13.37 3.55 40.86
CA ARG A 120 14.52 4.24 41.49
C ARG A 120 14.17 5.50 42.29
N PHE A 121 12.96 6.04 42.15
CA PHE A 121 12.61 7.39 42.58
C PHE A 121 11.75 7.43 43.85
N SER A 122 11.00 6.36 44.14
CA SER A 122 10.03 6.32 45.25
C SER A 122 10.60 6.09 46.65
N VAL A 123 11.93 5.98 46.83
CA VAL A 123 12.47 5.75 48.19
C VAL A 123 12.55 7.05 49.01
N LYS A 124 12.53 8.24 48.38
CA LYS A 124 12.59 9.53 49.09
C LYS A 124 11.48 10.54 48.78
N ALA A 125 10.95 10.59 47.55
CA ALA A 125 9.92 11.57 47.18
C ALA A 125 8.53 10.93 47.16
N ARG A 126 7.55 11.51 47.87
CA ARG A 126 6.15 11.05 47.87
C ARG A 126 5.40 11.52 46.62
N VAL A 127 5.74 10.97 45.46
CA VAL A 127 5.15 11.35 44.16
C VAL A 127 4.18 10.30 43.67
N GLU A 128 2.95 10.71 43.35
CA GLU A 128 1.95 9.87 42.71
C GLU A 128 1.78 10.27 41.24
N TYR A 129 1.78 9.29 40.33
CA TYR A 129 1.58 9.56 38.89
C TYR A 129 0.23 8.99 38.44
N PHE A 130 -0.62 9.86 37.89
CA PHE A 130 -1.93 9.52 37.36
C PHE A 130 -1.90 9.49 35.83
N PRO A 131 -2.09 8.34 35.16
CA PRO A 131 -2.12 8.26 33.70
C PRO A 131 -3.40 8.90 33.17
N ILE A 132 -3.29 10.10 32.59
CA ILE A 132 -4.44 10.88 32.11
C ILE A 132 -4.78 10.53 30.67
N LEU A 133 -3.75 10.36 29.84
CA LEU A 133 -3.90 10.11 28.42
C LEU A 133 -3.08 8.89 28.03
N LEU A 134 -3.72 7.96 27.31
CA LEU A 134 -3.09 6.76 26.76
C LEU A 134 -2.91 6.97 25.27
N SER A 135 -1.68 7.21 24.84
CA SER A 135 -1.36 7.20 23.41
C SER A 135 -1.29 5.75 22.92
N PRO A 136 -1.86 5.43 21.75
CA PRO A 136 -1.95 4.06 21.24
C PRO A 136 -0.62 3.52 20.68
N GLY A 137 0.46 4.30 20.78
CA GLY A 137 1.84 3.89 20.51
C GLY A 137 2.55 4.74 19.49
N PRO A 138 3.82 4.41 19.18
CA PRO A 138 4.57 5.16 18.20
C PRO A 138 4.12 4.87 16.76
N ALA A 139 4.35 5.85 15.89
CA ALA A 139 4.13 5.78 14.46
C ALA A 139 5.46 6.04 13.74
N LEU A 140 5.72 5.23 12.72
CA LEU A 140 6.83 5.38 11.80
C LEU A 140 6.39 6.30 10.66
N ILE A 141 7.07 7.42 10.53
CA ILE A 141 6.84 8.43 9.49
C ILE A 141 7.98 8.32 8.49
N VAL A 142 7.66 8.27 7.21
CA VAL A 142 8.64 8.13 6.12
C VAL A 142 8.37 9.14 5.02
N ASN A 143 9.39 9.39 4.20
CA ASN A 143 9.22 10.10 2.94
C ASN A 143 8.71 9.13 1.87
N ASN A 144 7.49 9.37 1.39
CA ASN A 144 6.79 8.54 0.42
C ASN A 144 7.55 8.43 -0.92
N GLN A 145 8.13 9.52 -1.41
CA GLN A 145 8.85 9.48 -2.69
C GLN A 145 10.16 8.70 -2.59
N ALA A 146 10.93 8.90 -1.51
CA ALA A 146 12.12 8.10 -1.26
C ALA A 146 11.75 6.61 -1.16
N CYS A 147 10.68 6.31 -0.42
CA CYS A 147 10.14 4.97 -0.29
C CYS A 147 9.75 4.33 -1.64
N GLN A 148 9.06 5.08 -2.51
CA GLN A 148 8.68 4.62 -3.84
C GLN A 148 9.90 4.34 -4.73
N ARG A 149 10.94 5.18 -4.68
CA ARG A 149 12.18 4.94 -5.44
C ARG A 149 12.84 3.63 -5.00
N ILE A 150 13.00 3.43 -3.70
CA ILE A 150 13.60 2.22 -3.11
C ILE A 150 12.76 0.99 -3.47
N SER A 151 11.43 1.07 -3.30
CA SER A 151 10.51 -0.04 -3.61
C SER A 151 10.57 -0.43 -5.10
N LYS A 152 10.64 0.55 -6.01
CA LYS A 152 10.82 0.30 -7.46
C LYS A 152 12.15 -0.39 -7.76
N LEU A 153 13.24 0.09 -7.16
CA LEU A 153 14.56 -0.51 -7.35
C LEU A 153 14.60 -1.96 -6.84
N LEU A 154 13.99 -2.23 -5.68
CA LEU A 154 13.88 -3.56 -5.11
C LEU A 154 13.04 -4.49 -5.98
N LEU A 155 11.92 -4.02 -6.54
CA LEU A 155 11.11 -4.81 -7.49
C LEU A 155 11.94 -5.22 -8.71
N VAL A 156 12.64 -4.27 -9.35
CA VAL A 156 13.48 -4.55 -10.52
C VAL A 156 14.59 -5.53 -10.17
N LYS A 157 15.26 -5.33 -9.03
CA LYS A 157 16.32 -6.24 -8.56
C LYS A 157 15.79 -7.66 -8.28
N SER A 158 14.60 -7.77 -7.69
CA SER A 158 13.97 -9.06 -7.38
C SER A 158 13.43 -9.79 -8.61
N ILE A 159 13.07 -9.08 -9.68
CA ILE A 159 12.73 -9.71 -10.97
C ILE A 159 14.01 -10.16 -11.67
N LEU A 160 15.04 -9.31 -11.69
CA LEU A 160 16.33 -9.63 -12.30
C LEU A 160 17.02 -10.80 -11.59
N SER A 161 16.81 -11.01 -10.29
CA SER A 161 17.39 -12.14 -9.56
C SER A 161 16.89 -13.52 -10.00
N VAL A 162 15.85 -13.59 -10.85
CA VAL A 162 15.32 -14.85 -11.43
C VAL A 162 16.16 -15.34 -12.63
N TRP A 163 17.16 -14.58 -13.07
CA TRP A 163 18.07 -14.94 -14.16
C TRP A 163 18.70 -16.34 -14.09
N PRO A 164 19.03 -16.94 -12.92
CA PRO A 164 19.61 -18.28 -12.87
C PRO A 164 18.64 -19.36 -13.34
N ILE A 165 17.32 -19.17 -13.13
CA ILE A 165 16.29 -20.09 -13.62
C ILE A 165 16.26 -20.03 -15.15
N LEU A 166 16.26 -18.83 -15.74
CA LEU A 166 16.31 -18.67 -17.20
C LEU A 166 17.58 -19.27 -17.81
N LEU A 167 18.72 -19.12 -17.15
CA LEU A 167 19.95 -19.76 -17.61
C LEU A 167 19.86 -21.29 -17.52
N LEU A 168 19.33 -21.82 -16.42
CA LEU A 168 19.13 -23.25 -16.24
C LEU A 168 18.20 -23.84 -17.32
N THR A 169 17.09 -23.17 -17.62
CA THR A 169 16.15 -23.61 -18.66
C THR A 169 16.81 -23.58 -20.05
N LEU A 170 17.60 -22.54 -20.35
CA LEU A 170 18.34 -22.43 -21.60
C LEU A 170 19.37 -23.56 -21.76
N LEU A 171 20.14 -23.85 -20.71
CA LEU A 171 21.12 -24.94 -20.72
C LEU A 171 20.47 -26.31 -20.87
N LEU A 172 19.38 -26.56 -20.13
CA LEU A 172 18.61 -27.80 -20.26
C LEU A 172 18.01 -27.96 -21.67
N ALA A 173 17.53 -26.88 -22.28
CA ALA A 173 17.03 -26.91 -23.66
C ALA A 173 18.15 -27.23 -24.65
N GLY A 174 19.37 -26.70 -24.42
CA GLY A 174 20.55 -27.04 -25.20
C GLY A 174 20.91 -28.53 -25.11
N ILE A 175 20.95 -29.06 -23.89
CA ILE A 175 21.22 -30.48 -23.63
C ILE A 175 20.13 -31.36 -24.27
N SER A 176 18.86 -31.00 -24.08
CA SER A 176 17.71 -31.69 -24.66
C SER A 176 17.78 -31.71 -26.18
N GLY A 177 18.19 -30.59 -26.81
CA GLY A 177 18.37 -30.49 -28.24
C GLY A 177 19.44 -31.42 -28.81
N VAL A 178 20.57 -31.56 -28.10
CA VAL A 178 21.63 -32.51 -28.49
C VAL A 178 21.18 -33.96 -28.28
N LEU A 179 20.47 -34.25 -27.18
CA LEU A 179 19.96 -35.59 -26.88
C LEU A 179 18.91 -36.05 -27.89
N ILE A 180 17.93 -35.21 -28.23
CA ILE A 180 16.89 -35.56 -29.19
C ILE A 180 17.46 -35.76 -30.59
N TRP A 181 18.44 -34.94 -30.97
CA TRP A 181 19.19 -35.13 -32.22
C TRP A 181 19.90 -36.49 -32.26
N ALA A 182 20.56 -36.88 -31.16
CA ALA A 182 21.24 -38.17 -31.07
C ALA A 182 20.25 -39.36 -31.14
N LEU A 183 19.10 -39.25 -30.49
CA LEU A 183 18.05 -40.27 -30.51
C LEU A 183 17.38 -40.43 -31.89
N GLU A 184 17.23 -39.32 -32.63
CA GLU A 184 16.60 -39.32 -33.95
C GLU A 184 17.60 -39.44 -35.12
N TYR A 185 18.91 -39.51 -34.85
CA TYR A 185 19.95 -39.52 -35.89
C TYR A 185 19.79 -40.64 -36.93
N HIS A 186 19.34 -41.83 -36.49
CA HIS A 186 19.16 -42.99 -37.36
C HIS A 186 17.78 -43.07 -38.03
N ASN A 187 16.89 -42.11 -37.78
CA ASN A 187 15.54 -42.17 -38.29
C ASN A 187 15.46 -41.79 -39.78
N LYS A 188 14.63 -42.51 -40.55
CA LYS A 188 14.52 -42.33 -42.01
C LYS A 188 13.65 -41.12 -42.41
N GLN A 189 12.74 -40.68 -41.54
CA GLN A 189 11.88 -39.51 -41.74
C GLN A 189 12.58 -38.25 -41.19
N ARG A 190 12.98 -37.33 -42.09
CA ARG A 190 13.94 -36.24 -41.80
C ARG A 190 13.30 -35.00 -41.18
N HIS A 191 12.95 -35.05 -39.89
CA HIS A 191 12.55 -33.86 -39.14
C HIS A 191 13.73 -33.11 -38.49
N PHE A 192 14.91 -33.74 -38.41
CA PHE A 192 16.13 -33.15 -37.86
C PHE A 192 17.27 -33.23 -38.88
N SER A 193 18.08 -32.16 -38.98
CA SER A 193 19.22 -32.11 -39.90
C SER A 193 20.36 -33.07 -39.47
N LYS A 194 21.03 -33.73 -40.43
CA LYS A 194 22.17 -34.63 -40.15
C LYS A 194 23.43 -33.94 -39.62
N PRO A 195 23.88 -32.81 -40.20
CA PRO A 195 25.07 -32.13 -39.69
C PRO A 195 24.85 -31.73 -38.24
N PHE A 196 25.77 -32.10 -37.35
CA PHE A 196 25.64 -31.93 -35.90
C PHE A 196 25.21 -30.51 -35.49
N VAL A 197 25.85 -29.48 -36.05
CA VAL A 197 25.57 -28.08 -35.73
C VAL A 197 24.12 -27.71 -36.06
N LYS A 198 23.65 -28.09 -37.26
CA LYS A 198 22.30 -27.78 -37.72
C LYS A 198 21.25 -28.64 -36.99
N GLY A 199 21.53 -29.92 -36.80
CA GLY A 199 20.63 -30.84 -36.12
C GLY A 199 20.47 -30.57 -34.62
N SER A 200 21.53 -30.15 -33.94
CA SER A 200 21.47 -29.73 -32.53
C SER A 200 20.73 -28.40 -32.37
N TYR A 201 20.88 -27.48 -33.32
CA TYR A 201 20.09 -26.24 -33.35
C TYR A 201 18.61 -26.51 -33.58
N ASP A 202 18.29 -27.40 -34.53
CA ASP A 202 16.93 -27.91 -34.75
C ASP A 202 16.39 -28.48 -33.42
N GLY A 203 17.11 -29.42 -32.81
CA GLY A 203 16.74 -30.01 -31.51
C GLY A 203 16.56 -28.98 -30.39
N PHE A 204 17.41 -27.95 -30.31
CA PHE A 204 17.29 -26.87 -29.34
C PHE A 204 16.00 -26.06 -29.56
N TRP A 205 15.69 -25.72 -30.81
CA TRP A 205 14.43 -25.07 -31.17
C TRP A 205 13.22 -25.91 -30.77
N TRP A 206 13.24 -27.21 -31.07
CA TRP A 206 12.20 -28.16 -30.64
C TRP A 206 12.05 -28.18 -29.11
N ALA A 207 13.18 -28.21 -28.38
CA ALA A 207 13.18 -28.24 -26.93
C ALA A 207 12.54 -26.97 -26.33
N VAL A 208 12.89 -25.78 -26.85
CA VAL A 208 12.31 -24.50 -26.43
C VAL A 208 10.79 -24.46 -26.70
N VAL A 209 10.37 -24.77 -27.92
CA VAL A 209 8.96 -24.72 -28.35
C VAL A 209 8.09 -25.74 -27.61
N SER A 210 8.63 -26.92 -27.30
CA SER A 210 7.95 -27.95 -26.53
C SER A 210 7.84 -27.57 -25.06
N MET A 211 8.91 -27.01 -24.49
CA MET A 211 8.92 -26.53 -23.11
C MET A 211 7.92 -25.39 -22.89
N THR A 212 7.82 -24.43 -23.82
CA THR A 212 6.86 -23.32 -23.76
C THR A 212 5.42 -23.72 -24.10
N THR A 213 5.16 -25.00 -24.37
CA THR A 213 3.85 -25.55 -24.76
C THR A 213 3.27 -24.97 -26.06
N VAL A 214 4.09 -24.26 -26.86
CA VAL A 214 3.65 -23.66 -28.14
C VAL A 214 3.47 -24.74 -29.20
N GLY A 215 4.43 -25.67 -29.33
CA GLY A 215 4.31 -26.86 -30.17
C GLY A 215 3.99 -26.63 -31.65
N TYR A 216 4.84 -25.90 -32.40
CA TYR A 216 4.62 -25.62 -33.83
C TYR A 216 4.48 -26.88 -34.72
N GLY A 217 5.05 -28.02 -34.31
CA GLY A 217 4.94 -29.29 -35.04
C GLY A 217 5.82 -29.38 -36.30
N ASP A 218 6.72 -28.43 -36.49
CA ASP A 218 7.75 -28.43 -37.53
C ASP A 218 8.77 -29.56 -37.33
N GLN A 219 9.13 -29.82 -36.08
CA GLN A 219 10.05 -30.87 -35.69
C GLN A 219 9.38 -31.80 -34.68
N ILE A 220 9.36 -33.10 -34.97
CA ILE A 220 8.64 -34.08 -34.16
C ILE A 220 9.48 -35.36 -34.04
N PRO A 221 9.79 -35.84 -32.83
CA PRO A 221 10.46 -37.11 -32.64
C PRO A 221 9.55 -38.26 -33.09
N ARG A 222 10.08 -39.12 -33.95
CA ARG A 222 9.35 -40.24 -34.54
C ARG A 222 9.80 -41.58 -33.95
N SER A 223 11.01 -41.66 -33.41
CA SER A 223 11.50 -42.87 -32.73
C SER A 223 10.78 -43.11 -31.41
N ILE A 224 10.71 -44.38 -30.99
CA ILE A 224 10.10 -44.75 -29.69
C ILE A 224 10.85 -44.09 -28.54
N PHE A 225 12.19 -44.12 -28.56
CA PHE A 225 13.02 -43.50 -27.52
C PHE A 225 12.93 -41.97 -27.53
N GLY A 226 12.87 -41.34 -28.71
CA GLY A 226 12.66 -39.90 -28.84
C GLY A 226 11.30 -39.45 -28.31
N ARG A 227 10.24 -40.25 -28.49
CA ARG A 227 8.91 -39.99 -27.90
C ARG A 227 8.90 -40.14 -26.39
N LEU A 228 9.52 -41.20 -25.85
CA LEU A 228 9.65 -41.39 -24.40
C LEU A 228 10.42 -40.23 -23.75
N PHE A 229 11.52 -39.81 -24.38
CA PHE A 229 12.27 -38.63 -23.97
C PHE A 229 11.41 -37.36 -24.06
N GLY A 230 10.66 -37.18 -25.15
CA GLY A 230 9.76 -36.05 -25.33
C GLY A 230 8.70 -35.93 -24.23
N ILE A 231 8.12 -37.04 -23.78
CA ILE A 231 7.18 -37.05 -22.65
C ILE A 231 7.87 -36.53 -21.37
N ALA A 232 9.06 -37.04 -21.05
CA ALA A 232 9.84 -36.59 -19.90
C ALA A 232 10.23 -35.10 -20.01
N TRP A 233 10.60 -34.64 -21.20
CA TRP A 233 10.95 -33.25 -21.47
C TRP A 233 9.76 -32.31 -21.27
N ILE A 234 8.58 -32.66 -21.78
CA ILE A 234 7.36 -31.86 -21.62
C ILE A 234 6.99 -31.72 -20.14
N LEU A 235 7.02 -32.82 -19.37
CA LEU A 235 6.78 -32.77 -17.93
C LEU A 235 7.77 -31.85 -17.21
N THR A 236 9.05 -31.97 -17.54
CA THR A 236 10.11 -31.11 -16.99
C THR A 236 9.89 -29.64 -17.35
N GLY A 237 9.53 -29.36 -18.60
CA GLY A 237 9.26 -28.01 -19.09
C GLY A 237 8.10 -27.34 -18.36
N VAL A 238 7.00 -28.06 -18.14
CA VAL A 238 5.85 -27.57 -17.37
C VAL A 238 6.25 -27.26 -15.92
N THR A 239 7.03 -28.12 -15.26
CA THR A 239 7.54 -27.86 -13.90
C THR A 239 8.44 -26.63 -13.86
N LEU A 240 9.35 -26.46 -14.82
CA LEU A 240 10.27 -25.33 -14.88
C LEU A 240 9.52 -24.00 -15.07
N ILE A 241 8.52 -23.96 -15.95
CA ILE A 241 7.67 -22.77 -16.13
C ILE A 241 6.91 -22.48 -14.83
N ALA A 242 6.33 -23.48 -14.18
CA ALA A 242 5.62 -23.28 -12.91
C ALA A 242 6.53 -22.67 -11.83
N VAL A 243 7.77 -23.17 -11.69
CA VAL A 243 8.76 -22.65 -10.75
C VAL A 243 9.17 -21.22 -11.09
N PHE A 244 9.36 -20.91 -12.38
CA PHE A 244 9.67 -19.56 -12.85
C PHE A 244 8.56 -18.57 -12.47
N THR A 245 7.30 -18.90 -12.76
CA THR A 245 6.14 -18.05 -12.44
C THR A 245 5.97 -17.88 -10.93
N ALA A 246 6.16 -18.94 -10.15
CA ALA A 246 6.10 -18.90 -8.69
C ALA A 246 7.21 -18.01 -8.08
N SER A 247 8.42 -18.07 -8.63
CA SER A 247 9.56 -17.27 -8.18
C SER A 247 9.33 -15.77 -8.41
N ILE A 248 8.83 -15.40 -9.60
CA ILE A 248 8.46 -14.01 -9.91
C ILE A 248 7.34 -13.53 -8.99
N THR A 249 6.32 -14.37 -8.79
CA THR A 249 5.18 -14.01 -7.93
C THR A 249 5.65 -13.75 -6.50
N SER A 250 6.47 -14.63 -5.93
CA SER A 250 7.06 -14.47 -4.59
C SER A 250 7.88 -13.18 -4.47
N ALA A 251 8.74 -12.90 -5.46
CA ALA A 251 9.54 -11.68 -5.52
C ALA A 251 8.69 -10.41 -5.48
N ILE A 252 7.57 -10.38 -6.22
CA ILE A 252 6.64 -9.23 -6.23
C ILE A 252 5.89 -9.15 -4.89
N THR A 253 5.40 -10.28 -4.37
CA THR A 253 4.65 -10.32 -3.11
C THR A 253 5.47 -9.80 -1.93
N VAL A 254 6.76 -10.13 -1.83
CA VAL A 254 7.62 -9.62 -0.74
C VAL A 254 7.66 -8.10 -0.72
N VAL A 255 7.81 -7.46 -1.87
CA VAL A 255 7.88 -5.99 -1.92
C VAL A 255 6.51 -5.35 -1.67
N SER A 256 5.44 -5.93 -2.22
CA SER A 256 4.07 -5.40 -2.07
C SER A 256 3.48 -5.61 -0.67
N VAL A 257 3.77 -6.74 -0.01
CA VAL A 257 3.17 -7.10 1.29
C VAL A 257 4.02 -6.62 2.46
N LYS A 258 5.34 -6.79 2.40
CA LYS A 258 6.19 -6.34 3.51
C LYS A 258 6.41 -4.83 3.49
N GLY A 259 6.37 -4.21 2.31
CA GLY A 259 6.60 -2.77 2.13
C GLY A 259 7.98 -2.38 2.68
N SER A 260 8.95 -2.09 1.81
CA SER A 260 10.35 -1.82 2.24
C SER A 260 10.47 -0.73 3.32
N CYS A 261 9.46 0.10 3.51
CA CYS A 261 9.43 1.24 4.42
C CYS A 261 8.60 0.99 5.71
N ASN A 262 8.12 -0.24 5.90
CA ASN A 262 7.45 -0.69 7.14
C ASN A 262 8.41 -1.42 8.10
N GLU A 263 9.57 -1.83 7.61
CA GLU A 263 10.64 -2.45 8.39
C GLU A 263 11.57 -1.36 8.93
N MET A 264 11.96 -1.48 10.20
CA MET A 264 12.92 -0.55 10.83
C MET A 264 14.32 -1.15 10.95
N GLN A 265 14.44 -2.47 10.77
CA GLN A 265 15.68 -3.19 11.03
C GLN A 265 16.76 -2.75 10.03
N GLY A 266 17.90 -2.31 10.54
CA GLY A 266 19.01 -1.78 9.74
C GLY A 266 18.77 -0.39 9.14
N GLN A 267 17.59 0.21 9.33
CA GLN A 267 17.29 1.56 8.82
C GLN A 267 17.74 2.64 9.79
N ARG A 268 18.11 3.81 9.26
CA ARG A 268 18.46 5.00 10.04
C ARG A 268 17.18 5.67 10.52
N ILE A 269 16.82 5.47 11.79
CA ILE A 269 15.58 5.99 12.35
C ILE A 269 15.89 7.17 13.28
N ALA A 270 15.29 8.32 12.97
CA ALA A 270 15.31 9.49 13.83
C ALA A 270 14.34 9.32 15.00
N VAL A 271 14.81 9.59 16.21
CA VAL A 271 14.00 9.57 17.44
C VAL A 271 14.31 10.78 18.31
N ILE A 272 13.40 11.09 19.23
CA ILE A 272 13.66 12.08 20.28
C ILE A 272 14.61 11.45 21.30
N ASN A 273 15.61 12.22 21.74
CA ASN A 273 16.59 11.81 22.74
C ASN A 273 15.91 11.43 24.08
N ASN A 274 16.42 10.40 24.76
CA ASN A 274 15.92 9.94 26.07
C ASN A 274 14.41 9.59 26.09
N SER A 275 13.85 9.21 24.95
CA SER A 275 12.43 8.89 24.80
C SER A 275 12.18 7.37 24.75
N GLU A 276 10.92 6.98 24.96
CA GLU A 276 10.54 5.57 24.82
C GLU A 276 10.60 5.07 23.38
N THR A 277 10.52 5.99 22.40
CA THR A 277 10.65 5.64 20.98
C THR A 277 12.10 5.33 20.61
N GLU A 278 13.08 5.94 21.27
CA GLU A 278 14.48 5.52 21.13
C GLU A 278 14.68 4.07 21.56
N VAL A 279 14.19 3.71 22.75
CA VAL A 279 14.28 2.34 23.26
C VAL A 279 13.57 1.39 22.30
N THR A 280 12.36 1.73 21.87
CA THR A 280 11.56 0.92 20.93
C THR A 280 12.27 0.72 19.59
N ALA A 281 12.87 1.77 19.02
CA ALA A 281 13.61 1.69 17.76
C ALA A 281 14.83 0.75 17.87
N ARG A 282 15.59 0.85 18.96
CA ARG A 282 16.75 -0.04 19.20
C ARG A 282 16.32 -1.50 19.34
N HIS A 283 15.21 -1.78 20.04
CA HIS A 283 14.68 -3.15 20.17
C HIS A 283 14.24 -3.76 18.83
N HIS A 284 13.87 -2.92 17.84
CA HIS A 284 13.54 -3.37 16.49
C HIS A 284 14.76 -3.39 15.54
N GLY A 285 15.99 -3.22 16.07
CA GLY A 285 17.22 -3.30 15.30
C GLY A 285 17.48 -2.11 14.38
N ALA A 286 16.90 -0.94 14.67
CA ALA A 286 17.16 0.29 13.92
C ALA A 286 18.52 0.91 14.27
N VAL A 287 19.12 1.59 13.30
CA VAL A 287 20.26 2.48 13.51
C VAL A 287 19.72 3.83 13.98
N VAL A 288 19.76 4.09 15.28
CA VAL A 288 19.09 5.25 15.87
C VAL A 288 19.94 6.51 15.79
N LYS A 289 19.35 7.60 15.28
CA LYS A 289 19.88 8.97 15.37
C LYS A 289 18.97 9.77 16.31
N ALA A 290 19.50 10.17 17.47
CA ALA A 290 18.75 10.92 18.48
C ALA A 290 18.79 12.42 18.20
N TYR A 291 17.69 13.11 18.50
CA TYR A 291 17.53 14.56 18.31
C TYR A 291 16.86 15.19 19.52
N ASP A 292 17.22 16.43 19.81
CA ASP A 292 16.54 17.26 20.82
C ASP A 292 15.48 18.17 20.17
N ASP A 293 15.67 18.57 18.90
CA ASP A 293 14.71 19.36 18.12
C ASP A 293 13.97 18.49 17.10
N ILE A 294 12.64 18.52 17.18
CA ILE A 294 11.74 17.79 16.28
C ILE A 294 11.82 18.34 14.85
N MET A 295 12.00 19.65 14.67
CA MET A 295 12.05 20.23 13.32
C MET A 295 13.33 19.80 12.57
N ALA A 296 14.46 19.72 13.28
CA ALA A 296 15.69 19.12 12.73
C ALA A 296 15.48 17.66 12.29
N MET A 297 14.71 16.85 13.02
CA MET A 297 14.38 15.47 12.61
C MET A 297 13.65 15.43 11.26
N PHE A 298 12.65 16.29 11.09
CA PHE A 298 11.89 16.37 9.83
C PHE A 298 12.73 16.90 8.67
N SER A 299 13.64 17.85 8.93
CA SER A 299 14.60 18.32 7.94
C SER A 299 15.53 17.20 7.45
N ASP A 300 16.03 16.37 8.37
CA ASP A 300 16.90 15.24 8.04
C ASP A 300 16.15 14.12 7.31
N LEU A 301 14.85 13.94 7.58
CA LEU A 301 14.00 13.01 6.83
C LEU A 301 13.76 13.51 5.39
N LYS A 302 13.56 14.81 5.20
CA LYS A 302 13.39 15.41 3.86
C LYS A 302 14.68 15.35 3.03
N SER A 303 15.83 15.53 3.68
CA SER A 303 17.15 15.45 3.04
C SER A 303 17.71 14.02 2.92
N GLU A 304 16.91 13.00 3.23
CA GLU A 304 17.27 11.58 3.13
C GLU A 304 18.51 11.18 3.98
N GLN A 305 18.82 11.95 5.02
CA GLN A 305 19.85 11.60 6.01
C GLN A 305 19.40 10.50 6.98
N VAL A 306 18.08 10.43 7.20
CA VAL A 306 17.41 9.36 7.93
C VAL A 306 16.31 8.78 7.06
N ASP A 307 16.05 7.49 7.24
CA ASP A 307 15.11 6.73 6.41
C ASP A 307 13.67 6.81 6.96
N GLY A 308 13.53 7.09 8.25
CA GLY A 308 12.24 7.31 8.90
C GLY A 308 12.36 8.01 10.24
N ILE A 309 11.23 8.50 10.76
CA ILE A 309 11.10 9.06 12.11
C ILE A 309 10.17 8.17 12.92
N LEU A 310 10.59 7.76 14.11
CA LEU A 310 9.74 7.05 15.06
C LEU A 310 9.39 7.97 16.24
N MET A 311 8.12 8.34 16.30
CA MET A 311 7.59 9.21 17.36
C MET A 311 6.22 8.77 17.83
N ASP A 312 5.78 9.28 18.98
CA ASP A 312 4.42 9.08 19.45
C ASP A 312 3.39 9.40 18.35
N ARG A 313 2.36 8.57 18.18
CA ARG A 313 1.39 8.73 17.09
C ARG A 313 0.60 10.04 17.16
N LEU A 314 0.17 10.47 18.34
CA LEU A 314 -0.56 11.73 18.49
C LEU A 314 0.33 12.93 18.21
N LYS A 315 1.60 12.85 18.64
CA LYS A 315 2.63 13.83 18.31
C LYS A 315 2.91 13.87 16.82
N GLY A 316 3.09 12.71 16.19
CA GLY A 316 3.29 12.56 14.75
C GLY A 316 2.15 13.17 13.96
N TYR A 317 0.91 12.95 14.37
CA TYR A 317 -0.26 13.50 13.67
C TYR A 317 -0.31 15.03 13.77
N TYR A 318 0.05 15.57 14.94
CA TYR A 318 0.13 17.00 15.16
C TYR A 318 1.20 17.67 14.26
N TYR A 319 2.41 17.13 14.23
CA TYR A 319 3.50 17.71 13.42
C TYR A 319 3.28 17.52 11.93
N LEU A 320 2.75 16.38 11.48
CA LEU A 320 2.40 16.17 10.06
C LEU A 320 1.37 17.20 9.59
N ASN A 321 0.38 17.53 10.42
CA ASN A 321 -0.62 18.54 10.10
C ASN A 321 -0.04 19.98 10.08
N ILE A 322 1.00 20.27 10.87
CA ILE A 322 1.64 21.59 10.88
C ILE A 322 2.59 21.76 9.70
N ILE A 323 3.38 20.73 9.42
CA ILE A 323 4.35 20.74 8.33
C ILE A 323 3.64 20.73 6.98
N ASP A 324 2.44 20.12 6.92
CA ASP A 324 1.56 20.08 5.75
C ASP A 324 2.29 19.68 4.45
N ASP A 325 3.09 18.62 4.56
CA ASP A 325 3.90 18.11 3.46
C ASP A 325 3.30 16.79 2.96
N ASP A 326 2.81 16.82 1.72
CA ASP A 326 2.21 15.68 1.06
C ASP A 326 3.18 14.52 0.80
N MET A 327 4.49 14.74 0.92
CA MET A 327 5.50 13.70 0.75
C MET A 327 5.68 12.87 2.02
N LEU A 328 5.25 13.37 3.17
CA LEU A 328 5.38 12.66 4.45
C LEU A 328 4.14 11.80 4.72
N ARG A 329 4.37 10.52 5.04
CA ARG A 329 3.30 9.55 5.30
C ARG A 329 3.63 8.69 6.51
N VAL A 330 2.60 8.23 7.19
CA VAL A 330 2.73 7.23 8.26
C VAL A 330 2.75 5.85 7.60
N SER A 331 3.89 5.16 7.63
CA SER A 331 4.03 3.83 7.03
C SER A 331 3.52 2.72 7.96
N ARG A 332 3.86 2.81 9.25
CA ARG A 332 3.51 1.80 10.24
C ARG A 332 3.15 2.40 11.59
N ALA A 333 2.10 1.88 12.19
CA ALA A 333 1.72 2.17 13.57
C ALA A 333 2.04 0.96 14.46
N LEU A 334 2.84 1.16 15.51
CA LEU A 334 3.13 0.12 16.49
C LEU A 334 2.09 0.14 17.60
N GLN A 335 1.64 -1.04 18.02
CA GLN A 335 0.73 -1.20 19.14
C GLN A 335 1.55 -1.27 20.43
N SER A 336 1.68 -0.14 21.12
CA SER A 336 2.29 -0.05 22.44
C SER A 336 1.61 1.08 23.21
N LEU A 337 0.99 0.81 24.34
CA LEU A 337 0.29 1.86 25.09
C LEU A 337 1.29 2.74 25.82
N MET A 338 1.27 4.03 25.51
CA MET A 338 2.18 5.03 26.07
C MET A 338 1.41 5.97 27.01
N PRO A 339 1.49 5.77 28.34
CA PRO A 339 0.75 6.58 29.31
C PRO A 339 1.44 7.93 29.56
N TYR A 340 0.78 9.02 29.16
CA TYR A 340 1.14 10.37 29.58
C TYR A 340 0.42 10.69 30.89
N SER A 341 1.22 11.02 31.90
CA SER A 341 0.75 11.10 33.28
C SER A 341 0.82 12.51 33.84
N VAL A 342 0.08 12.74 34.91
CA VAL A 342 0.23 13.92 35.79
C VAL A 342 0.91 13.44 37.06
N ALA A 343 2.03 14.07 37.42
CA ALA A 343 2.67 13.86 38.71
C ALA A 343 2.07 14.81 39.74
N VAL A 344 1.66 14.26 40.88
CA VAL A 344 1.27 14.98 42.08
C VAL A 344 2.34 14.72 43.14
N VAL A 345 3.04 15.77 43.55
CA VAL A 345 4.16 15.69 44.50
C VAL A 345 3.64 16.02 45.88
N THR A 346 3.56 15.02 46.75
CA THR A 346 3.03 15.16 48.11
C THR A 346 4.12 15.54 49.12
N GLY A 347 4.67 16.74 48.95
CA GLY A 347 5.61 17.36 49.89
C GLY A 347 4.90 17.95 51.12
N ASN A 348 5.61 18.77 51.90
CA ASN A 348 5.12 19.38 53.15
C ASN A 348 3.93 20.38 52.98
N MET A 349 3.50 20.64 51.74
CA MET A 349 2.60 21.76 51.37
C MET A 349 1.29 21.33 50.67
N THR A 350 1.00 20.04 50.50
CA THR A 350 -0.03 19.55 49.57
C THR A 350 -1.32 19.00 50.19
N ASP A 351 -1.70 19.44 51.38
CA ASP A 351 -2.98 19.04 51.99
C ASP A 351 -4.20 19.47 51.16
N ILE A 352 -4.10 20.52 50.36
CA ILE A 352 -5.26 21.13 49.70
C ILE A 352 -5.68 20.36 48.44
N ILE A 353 -4.72 19.85 47.67
CA ILE A 353 -4.98 19.13 46.42
C ILE A 353 -5.36 17.68 46.72
N THR A 354 -4.61 17.02 47.60
CA THR A 354 -4.82 15.60 47.93
C THR A 354 -6.09 15.39 48.74
N LYS A 355 -6.51 16.34 49.59
CA LYS A 355 -7.78 16.24 50.34
C LYS A 355 -9.01 16.56 49.48
N ASN A 356 -8.85 17.12 48.28
CA ASN A 356 -10.00 17.38 47.41
C ASN A 356 -10.37 16.10 46.64
N SER A 357 -11.34 15.36 47.18
CA SER A 357 -11.85 14.12 46.58
C SER A 357 -12.30 14.32 45.13
N CYS A 358 -12.96 15.43 44.79
CA CYS A 358 -13.38 15.72 43.42
C CYS A 358 -12.20 15.76 42.44
N PHE A 359 -11.09 16.39 42.82
CA PHE A 359 -9.94 16.54 41.93
C PHE A 359 -9.18 15.22 41.80
N MET A 360 -9.01 14.48 42.90
CA MET A 360 -8.36 13.17 42.88
C MET A 360 -9.19 12.14 42.10
N ASP A 361 -10.52 12.14 42.23
CA ASP A 361 -11.42 11.27 41.46
C ASP A 361 -11.35 11.57 39.96
N LEU A 362 -11.22 12.85 39.59
CA LEU A 362 -11.04 13.26 38.20
C LEU A 362 -9.72 12.75 37.61
N LEU A 363 -8.63 12.82 38.37
CA LEU A 363 -7.32 12.29 37.95
C LEU A 363 -7.32 10.76 37.87
N ALA A 364 -8.02 10.09 38.79
CA ALA A 364 -8.15 8.63 38.80
C ALA A 364 -9.01 8.09 37.64
N ASN A 365 -10.03 8.84 37.21
CA ASN A 365 -10.98 8.42 36.16
C ASN A 365 -11.08 9.44 35.00
N PRO A 366 -10.02 9.64 34.20
CA PRO A 366 -9.93 10.71 33.20
C PRO A 366 -10.71 10.43 31.90
N ARG A 367 -11.00 9.16 31.59
CA ARG A 367 -11.43 8.67 30.25
C ARG A 367 -12.60 9.44 29.64
N GLY A 368 -13.67 9.68 30.40
CA GLY A 368 -14.88 10.33 29.87
C GLY A 368 -14.67 11.78 29.44
N LYS A 369 -13.79 12.52 30.13
CA LYS A 369 -13.54 13.95 29.87
C LYS A 369 -12.42 14.14 28.85
N ILE A 370 -11.34 13.37 28.95
CA ILE A 370 -10.17 13.51 28.07
C ILE A 370 -10.50 13.15 26.61
N ASN A 371 -11.33 12.12 26.38
CA ASN A 371 -11.72 11.69 25.04
C ASN A 371 -12.46 12.79 24.26
N ARG A 372 -13.26 13.60 24.95
CA ARG A 372 -13.95 14.75 24.33
C ARG A 372 -12.97 15.86 23.95
N MET A 373 -11.92 16.06 24.74
CA MET A 373 -10.90 17.07 24.46
C MET A 373 -9.98 16.66 23.31
N MET A 374 -9.61 15.38 23.24
CA MET A 374 -8.75 14.84 22.18
C MET A 374 -9.28 15.15 20.77
N LYS A 375 -10.60 15.14 20.56
CA LYS A 375 -11.21 15.48 19.26
C LYS A 375 -10.84 16.86 18.71
N ARG A 376 -10.44 17.82 19.56
CA ARG A 376 -10.01 19.16 19.13
C ARG A 376 -8.54 19.24 18.70
N TYR A 377 -7.73 18.25 19.09
CA TYR A 377 -6.28 18.28 18.91
C TYR A 377 -5.74 17.16 18.02
N ILE A 378 -6.53 16.11 17.79
CA ILE A 378 -6.19 15.02 16.87
C ILE A 378 -6.86 15.30 15.53
N VAL A 379 -6.03 15.60 14.51
CA VAL A 379 -6.47 15.77 13.12
C VAL A 379 -6.19 14.46 12.37
N PRO A 380 -7.07 14.00 11.47
CA PRO A 380 -6.78 12.87 10.61
C PRO A 380 -5.56 13.18 9.73
N VAL A 381 -4.62 12.24 9.65
CA VAL A 381 -3.47 12.31 8.74
C VAL A 381 -3.58 11.25 7.66
N LYS A 382 -2.97 11.52 6.50
CA LYS A 382 -2.95 10.60 5.37
C LYS A 382 -2.05 9.38 5.72
N PRO A 383 -2.62 8.17 5.85
CA PRO A 383 -1.81 6.98 6.00
C PRO A 383 -1.13 6.63 4.67
N MET A 384 -0.02 5.91 4.71
CA MET A 384 0.50 5.29 3.50
C MET A 384 -0.47 4.17 3.08
N THR A 385 -1.02 4.24 1.86
CA THR A 385 -1.95 3.21 1.37
C THR A 385 -1.35 2.42 0.22
N SER A 386 -1.66 1.12 0.16
CA SER A 386 -1.14 0.25 -0.90
C SER A 386 -1.65 0.62 -2.30
N ASN A 387 -2.79 1.30 -2.38
CA ASN A 387 -3.47 1.56 -3.64
C ASN A 387 -3.01 2.87 -4.30
N GLU A 388 -2.67 3.89 -3.49
CA GLU A 388 -2.22 5.19 -3.99
C GLU A 388 -0.69 5.36 -3.89
N ASP A 389 -0.07 4.84 -2.81
CA ASP A 389 1.32 5.13 -2.48
C ASP A 389 2.29 3.98 -2.79
N THR A 390 1.85 2.72 -2.73
CA THR A 390 2.67 1.59 -3.20
C THR A 390 2.38 1.32 -4.67
N ILE A 391 3.02 2.11 -5.53
CA ILE A 391 2.93 1.95 -6.98
C ILE A 391 3.52 0.58 -7.35
N GLY A 392 2.66 -0.42 -7.53
CA GLY A 392 3.03 -1.64 -8.22
C GLY A 392 3.56 -1.29 -9.60
N LEU A 393 4.62 -1.98 -10.05
CA LEU A 393 5.24 -1.77 -11.37
C LEU A 393 4.22 -1.80 -12.53
N PHE A 394 3.08 -2.47 -12.31
CA PHE A 394 1.98 -2.65 -13.26
C PHE A 394 0.68 -1.93 -12.89
N SER A 395 0.68 -0.99 -11.93
CA SER A 395 -0.54 -0.24 -11.61
C SER A 395 -0.83 0.80 -12.70
N SER A 396 -2.12 1.02 -12.97
CA SER A 396 -2.61 1.99 -13.97
C SER A 396 -2.19 3.44 -13.66
N GLY A 397 -1.92 3.75 -12.39
CA GLY A 397 -1.40 5.06 -11.95
C GLY A 397 0.13 5.20 -12.07
N SER A 398 0.85 4.15 -12.44
CA SER A 398 2.31 4.22 -12.56
C SER A 398 2.71 4.91 -13.87
N GLY A 399 3.34 6.09 -13.77
CA GLY A 399 3.90 6.77 -14.95
C GLY A 399 4.92 5.91 -15.72
N ALA A 400 5.56 4.95 -15.04
CA ALA A 400 6.44 3.98 -15.66
C ALA A 400 5.71 3.03 -16.62
N LEU A 401 4.58 2.42 -16.21
CA LEU A 401 3.81 1.55 -17.09
C LEU A 401 3.25 2.31 -18.28
N THR A 402 2.66 3.48 -18.05
CA THR A 402 2.14 4.33 -19.14
C THR A 402 3.24 4.69 -20.14
N ASN A 403 4.42 5.08 -19.67
CA ASN A 403 5.56 5.34 -20.54
C ASN A 403 6.02 4.08 -21.29
N THR A 404 6.11 2.92 -20.62
CA THR A 404 6.50 1.67 -21.30
C THR A 404 5.49 1.26 -22.38
N ILE A 405 4.18 1.34 -22.10
CA ILE A 405 3.14 1.07 -23.10
C ILE A 405 3.25 2.05 -24.27
N LEU A 406 3.45 3.34 -24.00
CA LEU A 406 3.68 4.34 -25.06
C LEU A 406 4.92 4.02 -25.89
N THR A 407 6.03 3.61 -25.27
CA THR A 407 7.24 3.23 -26.01
C THR A 407 7.06 1.97 -26.84
N ILE A 408 6.41 0.94 -26.32
CA ILE A 408 6.17 -0.33 -27.03
C ILE A 408 5.19 -0.12 -28.17
N THR A 409 4.12 0.65 -27.95
CA THR A 409 3.16 1.00 -29.00
C THR A 409 3.82 1.86 -30.07
N SER A 410 4.66 2.82 -29.69
CA SER A 410 5.42 3.63 -30.65
C SER A 410 6.39 2.76 -31.48
N LEU A 411 7.11 1.84 -30.83
CA LEU A 411 8.01 0.90 -31.50
C LEU A 411 7.25 -0.02 -32.47
N LEU A 412 6.10 -0.54 -32.06
CA LEU A 412 5.25 -1.38 -32.91
C LEU A 412 4.76 -0.61 -34.15
N VAL A 413 4.31 0.64 -33.97
CA VAL A 413 3.90 1.51 -35.08
C VAL A 413 5.05 1.75 -36.03
N ILE A 414 6.25 2.05 -35.53
CA ILE A 414 7.45 2.23 -36.36
C ILE A 414 7.76 0.95 -37.16
N LEU A 415 7.74 -0.23 -36.52
CA LEU A 415 7.99 -1.50 -37.19
C LEU A 415 6.95 -1.81 -38.27
N LEU A 416 5.67 -1.51 -38.03
CA LEU A 416 4.60 -1.67 -39.02
C LEU A 416 4.77 -0.69 -40.20
N LEU A 417 5.14 0.56 -39.93
CA LEU A 417 5.43 1.55 -40.99
C LEU A 417 6.65 1.13 -41.82
N CYS A 418 7.71 0.64 -41.19
CA CYS A 418 8.87 0.08 -41.88
C CYS A 418 8.49 -1.14 -42.72
N GLY A 419 7.65 -2.04 -42.21
CA GLY A 419 7.15 -3.20 -42.97
C GLY A 419 6.31 -2.78 -44.19
N CYS A 420 5.41 -1.82 -44.04
CA CYS A 420 4.63 -1.26 -45.14
C CYS A 420 5.51 -0.54 -46.18
N ALA A 421 6.52 0.21 -45.74
CA ALA A 421 7.48 0.86 -46.62
C ALA A 421 8.32 -0.17 -47.40
N TRP A 422 8.78 -1.22 -46.71
CA TRP A 422 9.51 -2.32 -47.32
C TRP A 422 8.66 -3.06 -48.38
N ASP A 423 7.41 -3.38 -48.10
CA ASP A 423 6.51 -4.03 -49.07
C ASP A 423 6.26 -3.13 -50.30
N ARG A 424 6.10 -1.81 -50.10
CA ARG A 424 5.99 -0.86 -51.21
C ARG A 424 7.27 -0.78 -52.05
N LEU A 425 8.44 -0.75 -51.43
CA LEU A 425 9.75 -0.75 -52.12
C LEU A 425 10.01 -2.07 -52.85
N TYR A 426 9.68 -3.20 -52.22
CA TYR A 426 9.80 -4.53 -52.82
C TYR A 426 8.89 -4.65 -54.06
N LYS A 427 7.62 -4.21 -53.95
CA LYS A 427 6.69 -4.20 -55.09
C LYS A 427 7.11 -3.23 -56.20
N THR A 428 7.65 -2.04 -55.88
CA THR A 428 8.12 -1.11 -56.92
C THR A 428 9.39 -1.61 -57.63
N ASN A 429 10.33 -2.22 -56.92
CA ASN A 429 11.52 -2.80 -57.53
C ASN A 429 11.20 -4.07 -58.37
N ASN A 430 10.26 -4.91 -57.93
CA ASN A 430 9.88 -6.11 -58.68
C ASN A 430 8.78 -5.89 -59.74
N CYS A 431 8.02 -4.79 -59.70
CA CYS A 431 7.15 -4.39 -60.82
C CYS A 431 7.95 -3.99 -62.08
N PHE A 432 9.23 -3.63 -61.95
CA PHE A 432 10.11 -3.38 -63.09
C PHE A 432 10.75 -4.66 -63.68
N SER A 433 10.45 -5.85 -63.13
CA SER A 433 10.98 -7.14 -63.61
C SER A 433 9.89 -8.08 -64.16
N SER A 434 8.84 -7.54 -64.78
CA SER A 434 7.90 -8.32 -65.60
C SER A 434 7.81 -7.82 -67.05
N THR A 435 8.96 -7.70 -67.70
CA THR A 435 9.11 -7.93 -69.15
C THR A 435 10.39 -8.73 -69.38
N GLY A 436 10.37 -9.99 -68.94
CA GLY A 436 11.53 -10.87 -69.08
C GLY A 436 11.13 -12.32 -68.86
N VAL A 437 10.63 -12.94 -69.92
CA VAL A 437 10.58 -14.40 -70.05
C VAL A 437 11.96 -14.97 -69.65
N PRO A 438 12.05 -15.93 -68.71
CA PRO A 438 13.34 -16.57 -68.41
C PRO A 438 13.83 -17.35 -69.62
N ARG A 439 14.89 -16.86 -70.27
CA ARG A 439 15.53 -17.51 -71.41
C ARG A 439 16.56 -18.52 -70.92
N GLN A 440 16.12 -19.65 -70.36
CA GLN A 440 16.95 -20.86 -70.22
C GLN A 440 16.10 -22.09 -69.85
N MET A 441 15.43 -22.64 -70.87
CA MET A 441 15.28 -24.08 -71.16
C MET A 441 14.21 -24.21 -72.26
N LEU A 442 14.62 -23.96 -73.51
CA LEU A 442 13.88 -24.35 -74.71
C LEU A 442 14.81 -25.21 -75.56
N THR A 443 14.99 -26.45 -75.13
CA THR A 443 15.45 -27.56 -75.98
C THR A 443 14.40 -28.66 -75.85
N ASN A 444 13.26 -28.47 -76.52
CA ASN A 444 12.43 -29.50 -77.17
C ASN A 444 11.04 -28.93 -77.46
N THR A 445 10.83 -28.48 -78.69
CA THR A 445 9.55 -28.01 -79.23
C THR A 445 8.56 -29.14 -79.56
N ASN A 446 8.82 -30.38 -79.13
CA ASN A 446 7.97 -31.53 -79.43
C ASN A 446 7.04 -31.95 -78.28
N ASP A 447 7.25 -31.47 -77.04
CA ASP A 447 6.43 -31.88 -75.88
C ASP A 447 5.20 -30.98 -75.65
N ILE A 448 5.15 -29.80 -76.27
CA ILE A 448 4.03 -28.85 -76.12
C ILE A 448 2.78 -29.31 -76.89
N ALA A 449 2.94 -30.13 -77.93
CA ALA A 449 1.80 -30.70 -78.65
C ALA A 449 1.14 -31.88 -77.88
N MET A 450 1.89 -32.65 -77.08
CA MET A 450 1.34 -33.82 -76.38
C MET A 450 0.55 -33.47 -75.11
N VAL A 451 0.94 -32.43 -74.37
CA VAL A 451 0.25 -32.07 -73.11
C VAL A 451 -1.13 -31.44 -73.35
N ASN A 452 -1.28 -30.70 -74.44
CA ASN A 452 -2.57 -30.11 -74.80
C ASN A 452 -3.54 -31.17 -75.35
N GLN A 453 -3.03 -32.18 -76.07
CA GLN A 453 -3.83 -33.32 -76.55
C GLN A 453 -4.32 -34.20 -75.39
N SER A 454 -3.44 -34.54 -74.43
CA SER A 454 -3.79 -35.35 -73.26
C SER A 454 -4.90 -34.75 -72.40
N SER A 455 -4.94 -33.42 -72.27
CA SER A 455 -5.96 -32.72 -71.47
C SER A 455 -7.30 -32.64 -72.20
N VAL A 456 -7.27 -32.50 -73.53
CA VAL A 456 -8.46 -32.50 -74.40
C VAL A 456 -9.06 -33.91 -74.50
N ASP A 457 -8.25 -34.95 -74.59
CA ASP A 457 -8.71 -36.36 -74.63
C ASP A 457 -9.35 -36.78 -73.29
N GLN A 458 -8.83 -36.30 -72.15
CA GLN A 458 -9.45 -36.54 -70.84
C GLN A 458 -10.81 -35.83 -70.71
N LEU A 459 -10.94 -34.60 -71.22
CA LEU A 459 -12.22 -33.88 -71.25
C LEU A 459 -13.23 -34.56 -72.18
N ALA A 460 -12.80 -35.10 -73.31
CA ALA A 460 -13.66 -35.86 -74.23
C ALA A 460 -14.17 -37.17 -73.61
N GLN A 461 -13.32 -37.91 -72.86
CA GLN A 461 -13.73 -39.11 -72.13
C GLN A 461 -14.72 -38.82 -71.00
N ILE A 462 -14.53 -37.72 -70.27
CA ILE A 462 -15.48 -37.31 -69.22
C ILE A 462 -16.83 -36.93 -69.85
N GLN A 463 -16.83 -36.23 -70.99
CA GLN A 463 -18.05 -35.85 -71.70
C GLN A 463 -18.81 -37.07 -72.23
N SER A 464 -18.11 -38.09 -72.76
CA SER A 464 -18.78 -39.32 -73.23
C SER A 464 -19.35 -40.15 -72.09
N ALA A 465 -18.66 -40.21 -70.95
CA ALA A 465 -19.15 -40.89 -69.75
C ALA A 465 -20.42 -40.21 -69.18
N LEU A 466 -20.48 -38.87 -69.22
CA LEU A 466 -21.63 -38.10 -68.77
C LEU A 466 -22.85 -38.29 -69.68
N ASN A 467 -22.64 -38.37 -70.99
CA ASN A 467 -23.70 -38.67 -71.95
C ASN A 467 -24.24 -40.11 -71.79
N SER A 468 -23.35 -41.08 -71.56
CA SER A 468 -23.74 -42.48 -71.27
C SER A 468 -24.56 -42.60 -69.99
N LEU A 469 -24.19 -41.86 -68.94
CA LEU A 469 -24.97 -41.81 -67.70
C LEU A 469 -26.34 -41.17 -67.91
N ASN A 470 -26.44 -40.13 -68.74
CA ASN A 470 -27.72 -39.50 -69.07
C ASN A 470 -28.65 -40.43 -69.85
N GLU A 471 -28.13 -41.25 -70.79
CA GLU A 471 -28.94 -42.26 -71.47
C GLU A 471 -29.42 -43.36 -70.51
N GLN A 472 -28.56 -43.84 -69.61
CA GLN A 472 -28.97 -44.83 -68.59
C GLN A 472 -30.01 -44.26 -67.63
N ILE A 473 -29.90 -42.99 -67.25
CA ILE A 473 -30.92 -42.31 -66.44
C ILE A 473 -32.24 -42.19 -67.22
N LEU A 474 -32.20 -41.95 -68.53
CA LEU A 474 -33.38 -41.91 -69.38
C LEU A 474 -34.05 -43.29 -69.52
N GLU A 475 -33.27 -44.37 -69.70
CA GLU A 475 -33.79 -45.75 -69.71
C GLU A 475 -34.41 -46.15 -68.37
N VAL A 476 -33.78 -45.79 -67.24
CA VAL A 476 -34.35 -46.02 -65.91
C VAL A 476 -35.61 -45.19 -65.70
N LYS A 477 -35.67 -43.95 -66.21
CA LYS A 477 -36.87 -43.10 -66.13
C LYS A 477 -38.03 -43.63 -66.98
N VAL A 478 -37.75 -44.26 -68.12
CA VAL A 478 -38.75 -44.98 -68.94
C VAL A 478 -39.19 -46.28 -68.26
N MET A 479 -38.28 -47.04 -67.65
CA MET A 479 -38.63 -48.26 -66.89
C MET A 479 -39.43 -47.98 -65.61
N VAL A 480 -39.18 -46.85 -64.94
CA VAL A 480 -39.93 -46.42 -63.75
C VAL A 480 -41.25 -45.74 -64.14
N GLY A 481 -41.29 -45.02 -65.26
CA GLY A 481 -42.52 -44.42 -65.82
C GLY A 481 -43.50 -45.44 -66.41
N GLY A 482 -43.01 -46.57 -66.94
CA GLY A 482 -43.83 -47.65 -67.50
C GLY A 482 -44.48 -48.59 -66.48
N LYS A 483 -44.09 -48.54 -65.19
CA LYS A 483 -44.67 -49.36 -64.12
C LYS A 483 -45.71 -48.64 -63.25
N ALA A 484 -46.08 -47.40 -63.60
CA ALA A 484 -47.05 -46.58 -62.86
C ALA A 484 -48.45 -46.49 -63.51
N GLN A 485 -48.73 -47.29 -64.56
CA GLN A 485 -50.04 -47.28 -65.25
C GLN A 485 -50.82 -48.61 -65.24
N GLU A 486 -50.48 -49.56 -64.35
CA GLU A 486 -51.24 -50.82 -64.25
C GLU A 486 -51.50 -51.20 -62.78
N LYS A 487 -52.53 -50.57 -62.20
CA LYS A 487 -53.38 -51.18 -61.15
C LYS A 487 -54.74 -50.44 -61.08
N GLU A 488 -55.80 -51.24 -61.25
CA GLU A 488 -57.21 -51.02 -60.87
C GLU A 488 -58.14 -50.25 -61.84
N PRO A 489 -59.45 -50.61 -61.86
CA PRO A 489 -60.08 -51.58 -62.77
C PRO A 489 -60.59 -51.05 -64.11
#